data_AF-A0A1E4RVC7-F1
#
_entry.id   AF-A0A1E4RVC7-F1
#
_cell.length_a   1.000
_cell.length_b   1.000
_cell.length_c   1.000
_cell.angle_alpha   90.00
_cell.angle_beta   90.00
_cell.angle_gamma   90.00
#
_symmetry.space_group_name_H-M   'P 1'
#
loop_
_entity.id
_entity.type
_entity.pdbx_description
1 polymer ?
#
loop_
_entity_poly.entity_id
_entity_poly.type
_entity_poly.pdbx_seq_one_letter_code
_entity_poly.pdbx_strand_id
1 'polypeptide(L)'
;MDNNIDANYEYLQEQQMMLEEPQEQAAEGDDVESLSQTQGEEAIDDDDQGMMGDSVFANVGQGLEGNYRNMMMAYWQETINSIEHEDHDFRNHQLPLARIKKVMKTDEEVRMISAEAPILFAKGCDIFITELTMRAWIHAEENKRRTLQRSDIAAALQKSDMFDFLIDIVPREE
;
A
#
# COMPACT_ATOMS: atom_id res chain seq x y z
N MET A 1 -17.97 -4.59 16.09
CA MET A 1 -16.67 -5.28 15.97
C MET A 1 -15.91 -4.46 14.92
N ASP A 2 -15.54 -3.21 15.23
CA ASP A 2 -15.23 -2.23 14.17
C ASP A 2 -14.16 -1.23 14.63
N ASN A 3 -13.06 -1.70 15.22
CA ASN A 3 -11.97 -0.83 15.70
C ASN A 3 -10.60 -1.10 15.04
N ASN A 4 -10.51 -2.00 14.05
CA ASN A 4 -9.20 -2.42 13.55
C ASN A 4 -8.58 -1.44 12.54
N ILE A 5 -9.41 -0.64 11.85
CA ILE A 5 -8.92 0.31 10.84
C ILE A 5 -8.47 1.60 11.53
N ASP A 6 -9.29 2.16 12.42
CA ASP A 6 -8.91 3.33 13.22
C ASP A 6 -7.62 3.05 14.02
N ALA A 7 -7.50 1.85 14.62
CA ALA A 7 -6.30 1.47 15.37
C ALA A 7 -5.04 1.37 14.50
N ASN A 8 -5.13 0.86 13.27
CA ASN A 8 -3.97 0.78 12.37
C ASN A 8 -3.56 2.17 11.85
N TYR A 9 -4.52 3.06 11.58
CA TYR A 9 -4.22 4.45 11.21
C TYR A 9 -3.62 5.25 12.37
N GLU A 10 -4.16 5.08 13.57
CA GLU A 10 -3.67 5.74 14.78
C GLU A 10 -2.27 5.24 15.14
N TYR A 11 -2.01 3.93 15.01
CA TYR A 11 -0.68 3.34 15.19
C TYR A 11 0.36 3.89 14.21
N LEU A 12 -0.01 4.08 12.94
CA LEU A 12 0.88 4.66 11.94
C LEU A 12 1.14 6.16 12.20
N GLN A 13 0.14 6.91 12.69
CA GLN A 13 0.33 8.30 13.11
C GLN A 13 1.23 8.42 14.35
N GLU A 14 1.09 7.53 15.32
CA GLU A 14 1.92 7.51 16.53
C GLU A 14 3.39 7.20 16.21
N GLN A 15 3.67 6.26 15.30
CA GLN A 15 5.05 6.02 14.84
C GLN A 15 5.65 7.24 14.13
N GLN A 16 4.87 7.94 13.33
CA GLN A 16 5.32 9.16 12.63
C GLN A 16 5.69 10.26 13.63
N MET A 17 4.92 10.43 14.70
CA MET A 17 5.16 11.44 15.74
C MET A 17 6.37 11.13 16.62
N MET A 18 6.69 9.85 16.84
CA MET A 18 7.89 9.43 17.60
C MET A 18 9.20 9.61 16.83
N LEU A 19 9.15 9.78 15.50
CA LEU A 19 10.33 10.00 14.65
C LEU A 19 10.70 11.49 14.49
N GLU A 20 9.86 12.42 14.96
CA GLU A 20 10.12 13.86 14.93
C GLU A 20 10.54 14.36 16.33
N GLU A 21 11.79 14.10 16.74
CA GLU A 21 12.39 14.85 17.85
C GLU A 21 12.74 16.29 17.39
N PRO A 22 12.49 17.33 18.21
CA PRO A 22 12.95 18.67 17.89
C PRO A 22 14.47 18.76 18.12
N GLN A 23 15.24 19.02 17.06
CA GLN A 23 16.66 19.35 17.18
C GLN A 23 16.82 20.67 17.95
N GLU A 24 17.24 20.56 19.20
CA GLU A 24 17.55 21.67 20.10
C GLU A 24 18.86 22.34 19.61
N GLN A 25 18.77 23.59 19.14
CA GLN A 25 19.93 24.39 18.76
C GLN A 25 20.70 24.83 20.00
N ALA A 26 21.91 24.29 20.20
CA ALA A 26 22.89 24.81 21.14
C ALA A 26 24.14 25.30 20.38
N ALA A 27 24.47 26.58 20.57
CA ALA A 27 25.65 27.24 20.02
C ALA A 27 26.86 27.10 20.96
N GLU A 28 28.02 26.86 20.32
CA GLU A 28 29.42 27.23 20.65
C GLU A 28 30.13 26.72 21.92
N GLY A 29 31.32 26.14 21.72
CA GLY A 29 32.41 26.11 22.71
C GLY A 29 33.47 24.99 22.57
N ASP A 30 34.58 25.32 21.91
CA ASP A 30 35.99 24.88 22.07
C ASP A 30 36.47 23.41 21.88
N ASP A 31 37.35 23.28 20.86
CA ASP A 31 38.61 22.54 20.74
C ASP A 31 38.84 21.19 21.45
N VAL A 32 38.88 20.09 20.67
CA VAL A 32 39.97 19.09 20.74
C VAL A 32 40.08 18.25 19.45
N GLU A 33 41.28 18.22 18.85
CA GLU A 33 41.69 17.32 17.77
C GLU A 33 41.59 15.83 18.17
N SER A 34 41.04 14.99 17.29
CA SER A 34 41.40 13.56 17.24
C SER A 34 41.09 12.93 15.87
N LEU A 35 42.16 12.79 15.09
CA LEU A 35 42.50 11.76 14.10
C LEU A 35 41.42 10.73 13.68
N SER A 36 41.04 10.88 12.41
CA SER A 36 40.59 9.89 11.42
C SER A 36 40.59 8.41 11.82
N GLN A 37 39.40 7.80 11.82
CA GLN A 37 39.17 6.46 11.26
C GLN A 37 37.88 6.48 10.43
N THR A 38 38.06 6.39 9.12
CA THR A 38 37.03 6.21 8.11
C THR A 38 36.46 4.79 8.18
N GLN A 39 35.17 4.65 8.48
CA GLN A 39 34.36 3.51 8.05
C GLN A 39 33.10 4.09 7.41
N GLY A 40 32.83 3.65 6.18
CA GLY A 40 31.93 4.32 5.24
C GLY A 40 30.49 4.40 5.72
N GLU A 41 30.00 5.63 5.81
CA GLU A 41 28.61 5.93 5.54
C GLU A 41 28.45 5.87 4.02
N GLU A 42 27.85 4.79 3.52
CA GLU A 42 27.26 4.83 2.18
C GLU A 42 26.08 5.80 2.26
N ALA A 43 26.33 7.03 1.82
CA ALA A 43 25.27 7.94 1.45
C ALA A 43 24.36 7.20 0.47
N ILE A 44 23.08 7.09 0.81
CA ILE A 44 22.06 6.73 -0.18
C ILE A 44 22.07 7.88 -1.18
N ASP A 45 22.61 7.62 -2.36
CA ASP A 45 22.60 8.55 -3.49
C ASP A 45 21.13 8.84 -3.84
N ASP A 46 20.66 10.01 -3.43
CA ASP A 46 19.32 10.57 -3.70
C ASP A 46 19.19 11.05 -5.17
N ASP A 47 19.85 10.38 -6.11
CA ASP A 47 20.02 10.84 -7.50
C ASP A 47 19.63 9.80 -8.56
N ASP A 48 18.67 8.92 -8.26
CA ASP A 48 17.96 8.11 -9.28
C ASP A 48 16.57 8.69 -9.61
N GLN A 49 16.50 9.99 -9.91
CA GLN A 49 15.30 10.63 -10.46
C GLN A 49 15.17 10.45 -12.00
N GLY A 50 15.98 9.58 -12.61
CA GLY A 50 16.21 9.57 -14.06
C GLY A 50 15.54 8.46 -14.87
N MET A 51 14.99 7.38 -14.28
CA MET A 51 14.54 6.21 -15.06
C MET A 51 13.28 5.50 -14.49
N MET A 52 12.34 6.23 -13.89
CA MET A 52 11.10 5.68 -13.30
C MET A 52 10.00 5.29 -14.32
N GLY A 53 10.38 4.78 -15.49
CA GLY A 53 9.43 4.28 -16.49
C GLY A 53 9.05 2.80 -16.32
N ASP A 54 9.88 2.01 -15.63
CA ASP A 54 9.83 0.54 -15.71
C ASP A 54 10.02 -0.16 -14.34
N SER A 55 9.79 0.54 -13.23
CA SER A 55 9.85 -0.08 -11.91
C SER A 55 8.68 -1.03 -11.70
N VAL A 56 8.95 -2.24 -11.19
CA VAL A 56 7.93 -3.25 -10.81
C VAL A 56 6.88 -2.68 -9.87
N PHE A 57 7.23 -1.64 -9.10
CA PHE A 57 6.37 -0.97 -8.13
C PHE A 57 5.73 0.34 -8.64
N ALA A 58 5.81 0.63 -9.95
CA ALA A 58 5.27 1.87 -10.51
C ALA A 58 3.79 2.10 -10.16
N ASN A 59 2.98 1.04 -10.18
CA ASN A 59 1.54 1.09 -9.91
C ASN A 59 1.21 1.51 -8.46
N VAL A 60 2.07 1.16 -7.50
CA VAL A 60 1.84 1.40 -6.06
C VAL A 60 1.58 2.88 -5.79
N GLY A 61 2.37 3.76 -6.41
CA GLY A 61 2.27 5.20 -6.19
C GLY A 61 1.56 5.95 -7.32
N GLN A 62 1.06 5.26 -8.33
CA GLN A 62 0.45 5.91 -9.50
C GLN A 62 -0.84 6.63 -9.10
N GLY A 63 -0.96 7.90 -9.49
CA GLY A 63 -2.13 8.73 -9.19
C GLY A 63 -2.25 9.20 -7.74
N LEU A 64 -1.24 8.94 -6.91
CA LEU A 64 -1.16 9.38 -5.51
C LEU A 64 -0.07 10.44 -5.34
N GLU A 65 -0.31 11.40 -4.45
CA GLU A 65 0.58 12.52 -4.18
C GLU A 65 0.86 12.67 -2.67
N GLY A 66 2.00 13.27 -2.34
CA GLY A 66 2.38 13.62 -0.97
C GLY A 66 2.27 12.46 0.02
N ASN A 67 1.64 12.74 1.17
CA ASN A 67 1.52 11.77 2.27
C ASN A 67 0.78 10.49 1.88
N TYR A 68 -0.19 10.56 0.96
CA TYR A 68 -0.94 9.39 0.51
C TYR A 68 -0.08 8.43 -0.32
N ARG A 69 0.86 8.96 -1.12
CA ARG A 69 1.83 8.13 -1.84
C ARG A 69 2.75 7.40 -0.86
N ASN A 70 3.28 8.11 0.14
CA ASN A 70 4.17 7.53 1.15
C ASN A 70 3.45 6.46 1.97
N MET A 71 2.21 6.71 2.37
CA MET A 71 1.38 5.74 3.09
C MET A 71 1.14 4.47 2.27
N MET A 72 0.85 4.61 0.97
CA MET A 72 0.66 3.44 0.09
C MET A 72 1.96 2.65 -0.10
N MET A 73 3.11 3.34 -0.23
CA MET A 73 4.42 2.69 -0.30
C MET A 73 4.74 1.93 0.98
N ALA A 74 4.47 2.52 2.15
CA ALA A 74 4.68 1.87 3.44
C ALA A 74 3.80 0.61 3.59
N TYR A 75 2.51 0.70 3.24
CA TYR A 75 1.60 -0.45 3.24
C TYR A 75 2.12 -1.61 2.37
N TRP A 76 2.59 -1.30 1.15
CA TRP A 76 3.14 -2.31 0.26
C TRP A 76 4.44 -2.90 0.78
N GLN A 77 5.33 -2.09 1.37
CA GLN A 77 6.56 -2.59 1.99
C GLN A 77 6.26 -3.54 3.16
N GLU A 78 5.31 -3.18 4.03
CA GLU A 78 4.87 -4.06 5.13
C GLU A 78 4.25 -5.34 4.59
N THR A 79 3.41 -5.23 3.55
CA THR A 79 2.77 -6.38 2.90
C THR A 79 3.80 -7.35 2.32
N ILE A 80 4.83 -6.83 1.65
CA ILE A 80 5.94 -7.64 1.10
C ILE A 80 6.71 -8.30 2.24
N ASN A 81 7.07 -7.53 3.27
CA ASN A 81 7.80 -8.06 4.42
C ASN A 81 7.04 -9.20 5.10
N SER A 82 5.72 -9.05 5.32
CA SER A 82 4.84 -10.10 5.85
C SER A 82 4.85 -11.34 4.95
N ILE A 83 4.73 -11.17 3.64
CA ILE A 83 4.75 -12.30 2.68
C ILE A 83 6.09 -13.05 2.70
N GLU A 84 7.21 -12.35 2.85
CA GLU A 84 8.54 -12.96 2.80
C GLU A 84 8.99 -13.61 4.11
N HIS A 85 8.61 -13.04 5.26
CA HIS A 85 9.24 -13.36 6.54
C HIS A 85 8.32 -14.04 7.56
N GLU A 86 7.00 -14.06 7.35
CA GLU A 86 6.06 -14.70 8.27
C GLU A 86 5.81 -16.18 7.94
N ASP A 87 5.46 -16.97 8.96
CA ASP A 87 4.99 -18.34 8.79
C ASP A 87 3.52 -18.33 8.30
N HIS A 88 3.31 -18.71 7.04
CA HIS A 88 1.99 -18.67 6.41
C HIS A 88 1.15 -19.93 6.67
N ASP A 89 -0.01 -19.78 7.32
CA ASP A 89 -1.02 -20.84 7.39
C ASP A 89 -2.00 -20.75 6.21
N PHE A 90 -1.70 -21.50 5.15
CA PHE A 90 -2.55 -21.60 3.94
C PHE A 90 -3.89 -22.33 4.15
N ARG A 91 -4.30 -22.59 5.39
CA ARG A 91 -5.64 -23.13 5.69
C ARG A 91 -6.65 -22.03 6.01
N ASN A 92 -6.19 -20.90 6.54
CA ASN A 92 -7.05 -19.85 7.06
C ASN A 92 -6.89 -18.57 6.25
N HIS A 93 -7.85 -18.32 5.35
CA HIS A 93 -7.91 -17.12 4.53
C HIS A 93 -9.14 -16.29 4.88
N GLN A 94 -9.06 -14.96 4.75
CA GLN A 94 -10.23 -14.08 4.91
C GLN A 94 -11.31 -14.40 3.89
N LEU A 95 -10.89 -14.76 2.67
CA LEU A 95 -11.78 -15.13 1.57
C LEU A 95 -11.89 -16.66 1.42
N PRO A 96 -13.11 -17.21 1.33
CA PRO A 96 -13.31 -18.66 1.19
C PRO A 96 -12.85 -19.16 -0.19
N LEU A 97 -11.84 -20.04 -0.20
CA LEU A 97 -11.24 -20.60 -1.43
C LEU A 97 -12.26 -21.24 -2.38
N ALA A 98 -13.30 -21.88 -1.85
CA ALA A 98 -14.37 -22.47 -2.66
C ALA A 98 -15.16 -21.43 -3.46
N ARG A 99 -15.33 -20.20 -2.94
CA ARG A 99 -16.01 -19.11 -3.64
C ARG A 99 -15.11 -18.51 -4.71
N ILE A 100 -13.83 -18.31 -4.41
CA ILE A 100 -12.83 -17.89 -5.40
C ILE A 100 -12.80 -18.88 -6.57
N LYS A 101 -12.67 -20.18 -6.27
CA LYS A 101 -12.70 -21.23 -7.29
C LYS A 101 -13.99 -21.23 -8.11
N LYS A 102 -15.13 -20.92 -7.49
CA LYS A 102 -16.41 -20.82 -8.20
C LYS A 102 -16.44 -19.63 -9.16
N VAL A 103 -15.90 -18.48 -8.77
CA VAL A 103 -15.76 -17.31 -9.66
C VAL A 103 -14.80 -17.63 -10.81
N MET A 104 -13.65 -18.24 -10.56
CA MET A 104 -12.73 -18.66 -11.63
C MET A 104 -13.39 -19.62 -12.64
N LYS A 105 -14.38 -20.40 -12.20
CA LYS A 105 -15.13 -21.37 -13.02
C LYS A 105 -16.34 -20.80 -13.75
N THR A 106 -16.63 -19.51 -13.61
CA THR A 106 -17.67 -18.87 -14.44
C THR A 106 -17.21 -18.71 -15.88
N ASP A 107 -15.90 -18.69 -16.11
CA ASP A 107 -15.31 -18.79 -17.45
C ASP A 107 -15.37 -20.24 -17.95
N GLU A 108 -16.07 -20.45 -19.07
CA GLU A 108 -16.30 -21.77 -19.67
C GLU A 108 -15.02 -22.42 -20.19
N GLU A 109 -13.98 -21.63 -20.47
CA GLU A 109 -12.69 -22.14 -20.96
C GLU A 109 -11.83 -22.75 -19.83
N VAL A 110 -12.15 -22.46 -18.57
CA VAL A 110 -11.38 -22.92 -17.41
C VAL A 110 -11.75 -24.35 -17.04
N ARG A 111 -10.91 -25.33 -17.41
CA ARG A 111 -11.14 -26.77 -17.15
C ARG A 111 -10.64 -27.27 -15.80
N MET A 112 -9.39 -27.00 -15.45
CA MET A 112 -8.79 -27.39 -14.17
C MET A 112 -8.15 -26.17 -13.53
N ILE A 113 -8.15 -26.15 -12.19
CA ILE A 113 -7.58 -25.05 -11.40
C ILE A 113 -6.63 -25.71 -10.40
N SER A 114 -5.35 -25.31 -10.44
CA SER A 114 -4.35 -25.72 -9.46
C SER A 114 -4.80 -25.32 -8.05
N ALA A 115 -4.42 -26.11 -7.03
CA ALA A 115 -4.73 -25.77 -5.64
C ALA A 115 -4.08 -24.45 -5.19
N GLU A 116 -2.96 -24.07 -5.80
CA GLU A 116 -2.22 -22.84 -5.50
C GLU A 116 -2.94 -21.58 -5.99
N ALA A 117 -3.66 -21.65 -7.11
CA ALA A 117 -4.25 -20.45 -7.72
C ALA A 117 -5.32 -19.79 -6.82
N PRO A 118 -6.28 -20.50 -6.20
CA PRO A 118 -7.20 -19.90 -5.24
C PRO A 118 -6.51 -19.31 -4.01
N ILE A 119 -5.39 -19.87 -3.56
CA ILE A 119 -4.61 -19.37 -2.41
C ILE A 119 -3.98 -18.02 -2.77
N LEU A 120 -3.33 -17.93 -3.95
CA LEU A 120 -2.77 -16.68 -4.46
C LEU A 120 -3.85 -15.62 -4.67
N PHE A 121 -5.00 -16.00 -5.24
CA PHE A 121 -6.13 -15.08 -5.38
C PHE A 121 -6.68 -14.61 -4.03
N ALA A 122 -6.72 -15.46 -3.00
CA ALA A 122 -7.18 -15.03 -1.69
C ALA A 122 -6.32 -13.88 -1.14
N LYS A 123 -4.99 -14.06 -1.12
CA LYS A 123 -4.06 -13.01 -0.67
C LYS A 123 -4.06 -11.79 -1.59
N GLY A 124 -4.05 -12.00 -2.91
CA GLY A 124 -4.09 -10.92 -3.90
C GLY A 124 -5.36 -10.09 -3.82
N CYS A 125 -6.51 -10.72 -3.62
CA CYS A 125 -7.78 -10.02 -3.41
C CYS A 125 -7.80 -9.26 -2.08
N ASP A 126 -7.23 -9.80 -1.00
CA ASP A 126 -7.11 -9.08 0.27
C ASP A 126 -6.32 -7.77 0.09
N ILE A 127 -5.17 -7.84 -0.61
CA ILE A 127 -4.34 -6.66 -0.92
C ILE A 127 -5.10 -5.69 -1.83
N PHE A 128 -5.69 -6.19 -2.91
CA PHE A 128 -6.46 -5.37 -3.87
C PHE A 128 -7.61 -4.61 -3.19
N ILE A 129 -8.39 -5.29 -2.34
CA ILE A 129 -9.52 -4.66 -1.62
C ILE A 129 -8.99 -3.59 -0.67
N THR A 130 -7.90 -3.88 0.05
CA THR A 130 -7.31 -2.94 1.02
C THR A 130 -6.79 -1.69 0.32
N GLU A 131 -5.98 -1.86 -0.72
CA GLU A 131 -5.44 -0.75 -1.50
C GLU A 131 -6.56 0.09 -2.13
N LEU A 132 -7.52 -0.53 -2.82
CA LEU A 132 -8.61 0.21 -3.45
C LEU A 132 -9.44 0.97 -2.42
N THR A 133 -9.66 0.38 -1.24
CA THR A 133 -10.36 1.04 -0.13
C THR A 133 -9.58 2.23 0.40
N MET A 134 -8.26 2.10 0.59
CA MET A 134 -7.39 3.21 1.01
C MET A 134 -7.43 4.34 -0.03
N ARG A 135 -7.31 4.03 -1.32
CA ARG A 135 -7.40 5.03 -2.42
C ARG A 135 -8.75 5.73 -2.45
N ALA A 136 -9.85 4.99 -2.28
CA ALA A 136 -11.19 5.57 -2.23
C ALA A 136 -11.40 6.42 -0.96
N TRP A 137 -10.82 6.02 0.17
CA TRP A 137 -10.94 6.76 1.43
C TRP A 137 -10.40 8.18 1.34
N ILE A 138 -9.32 8.40 0.57
CA ILE A 138 -8.77 9.74 0.28
C ILE A 138 -9.88 10.69 -0.19
N HIS A 139 -10.72 10.25 -1.12
CA HIS A 139 -11.82 11.07 -1.65
C HIS A 139 -12.95 11.29 -0.64
N ALA A 140 -13.20 10.33 0.25
CA ALA A 140 -14.14 10.56 1.35
C ALA A 140 -13.61 11.63 2.31
N GLU A 141 -12.33 11.59 2.67
CA GLU A 141 -11.67 12.58 3.54
C GLU A 141 -11.60 13.97 2.91
N GLU A 142 -11.24 14.08 1.63
CA GLU A 142 -11.23 15.35 0.87
C GLU A 142 -12.60 16.03 0.90
N ASN A 143 -13.67 15.22 0.87
CA ASN A 143 -15.05 15.68 0.98
C ASN A 143 -15.55 15.83 2.42
N LYS A 144 -14.66 15.70 3.42
CA LYS A 144 -14.95 15.80 4.86
C LYS A 144 -16.01 14.80 5.33
N ARG A 145 -16.08 13.63 4.69
CA ARG A 145 -16.99 12.55 5.02
C ARG A 145 -16.25 11.45 5.78
N ARG A 146 -16.95 10.83 6.74
CA ARG A 146 -16.50 9.63 7.45
C ARG A 146 -17.22 8.36 6.97
N THR A 147 -17.88 8.45 5.83
CA THR A 147 -18.63 7.35 5.22
C THR A 147 -18.18 7.22 3.78
N LEU A 148 -17.59 6.08 3.46
CA LEU A 148 -17.15 5.73 2.11
C LEU A 148 -18.36 5.49 1.21
N GLN A 149 -18.34 6.07 0.01
CA GLN A 149 -19.42 5.99 -0.96
C GLN A 149 -18.94 5.37 -2.28
N ARG A 150 -19.89 4.95 -3.11
CA ARG A 150 -19.59 4.41 -4.45
C ARG A 150 -18.88 5.43 -5.34
N SER A 151 -19.22 6.71 -5.21
CA SER A 151 -18.57 7.82 -5.93
C SER A 151 -17.09 7.97 -5.58
N ASP A 152 -16.69 7.67 -4.34
CA ASP A 152 -15.29 7.69 -3.91
C ASP A 152 -14.47 6.61 -4.62
N ILE A 153 -15.04 5.40 -4.73
CA ILE A 153 -14.43 4.30 -5.49
C ILE A 153 -14.31 4.71 -6.96
N ALA A 154 -15.38 5.25 -7.55
CA ALA A 154 -15.36 5.70 -8.95
C ALA A 154 -14.31 6.79 -9.21
N ALA A 155 -14.08 7.71 -8.26
CA ALA A 155 -13.04 8.72 -8.35
C ALA A 155 -11.63 8.12 -8.24
N ALA A 156 -11.41 7.17 -7.32
CA ALA A 156 -10.12 6.52 -7.13
C ALA A 156 -9.69 5.70 -8.36
N LEU A 157 -10.62 4.99 -8.99
CA LEU A 157 -10.34 4.19 -10.20
C LEU A 157 -9.82 5.05 -11.37
N GLN A 158 -10.14 6.34 -11.41
CA GLN A 158 -9.69 7.24 -12.49
C GLN A 158 -8.26 7.74 -12.32
N LYS A 159 -7.63 7.47 -11.17
CA LYS A 159 -6.28 7.98 -10.85
C LYS A 159 -5.15 7.09 -11.40
N SER A 160 -5.44 5.84 -11.78
CA SER A 160 -4.46 4.88 -12.29
C SER A 160 -5.10 3.99 -13.35
N ASP A 161 -4.40 3.80 -14.48
CA ASP A 161 -4.82 2.94 -15.59
C ASP A 161 -4.79 1.44 -15.23
N MET A 162 -4.10 1.05 -14.14
CA MET A 162 -4.17 -0.30 -13.56
C MET A 162 -5.62 -0.73 -13.28
N PHE A 163 -6.51 0.21 -13.03
CA PHE A 163 -7.92 -0.04 -12.72
C PHE A 163 -8.86 -0.02 -13.93
N ASP A 164 -8.37 0.14 -15.16
CA ASP A 164 -9.21 0.25 -16.35
C ASP A 164 -10.07 -1.01 -16.61
N PHE A 165 -9.67 -2.17 -16.08
CA PHE A 165 -10.48 -3.39 -16.13
C PHE A 165 -11.84 -3.27 -15.40
N LEU A 166 -12.06 -2.20 -14.62
CA LEU A 166 -13.28 -1.96 -13.85
C LEU A 166 -14.23 -0.92 -14.45
N ILE A 167 -13.91 -0.34 -15.61
CA ILE A 167 -14.72 0.73 -16.24
C ILE A 167 -16.18 0.28 -16.45
N ASP A 168 -16.38 -0.96 -16.92
CA ASP A 168 -17.72 -1.50 -17.17
C ASP A 168 -18.46 -1.94 -15.89
N ILE A 169 -17.74 -2.08 -14.77
CA ILE A 169 -18.30 -2.50 -13.48
C ILE A 169 -18.72 -1.30 -12.64
N VAL A 170 -17.92 -0.23 -12.68
CA VAL A 170 -18.17 1.03 -11.98
C VAL A 170 -18.28 2.15 -13.00
N PRO A 171 -19.45 2.31 -13.66
CA PRO A 171 -19.66 3.41 -14.60
C PRO A 171 -19.44 4.75 -13.92
N ARG A 172 -18.72 5.62 -14.61
CA ARG A 172 -18.45 7.00 -14.19
C ARG A 172 -19.77 7.76 -14.14
N GLU A 173 -19.95 8.57 -13.11
CA GLU A 173 -21.05 9.55 -13.08
C GLU A 173 -20.69 10.65 -14.11
N GLU A 174 -21.59 10.89 -15.09
CA GLU A 174 -21.44 11.95 -16.12
C GLU A 174 -21.36 13.36 -15.51
#